data_AF-A0A8H7TJN5-F1
#
_entry.id   AF-A0A8H7TJN5-F1
#
_cell.length_a   1.000
_cell.length_b   1.000
_cell.length_c   1.000
_cell.angle_alpha   90.00
_cell.angle_beta   90.00
_cell.angle_gamma   90.00
#
_symmetry.space_group_name_H-M   'P 1'
#
loop_
_entity.id
_entity.type
_entity.pdbx_description
1 polymer ?
#
loop_
_entity_poly.entity_id
_entity_poly.type
_entity_poly.pdbx_seq_one_letter_code
_entity_poly.pdbx_strand_id
1 'polypeptide(L)'
;MSDTVLMAGRIDPFQVLPAESTPRVHSLMHHWNTTLALFPTQIHSQYCTNPLWLSAAIANPTLFNTTLYVAAIHDAGLHGCRDTVESLFYKAQTIRVLNEALRNPAQAVSDETLSAVLLLTHIVSIIGKPEEVETHLNGLRKMIDLRGGIQTFSVAGVFLHMLCTTNHLTAVISESQALQPASPPYTPCSIDPSPSGVLHESPLLKAFAVSSGFHSTVVDILYEMRCLHPVLDAFTSKLLPHARQTFEDLMETIEQMGRSCAGENDAWGALSRTVEL
;
A
#
# COMPACT_ATOMS: atom_id res chain seq x y z
N MET A 1 30.53 -18.88 25.87
CA MET A 1 29.76 -19.11 24.64
C MET A 1 28.50 -18.32 24.79
N SER A 2 28.37 -17.30 23.95
CA SER A 2 27.79 -16.01 24.29
C SER A 2 26.29 -15.97 23.95
N ASP A 3 25.53 -15.19 24.70
CA ASP A 3 24.09 -14.89 24.60
C ASP A 3 23.63 -14.28 23.25
N THR A 4 24.39 -14.45 22.18
CA THR A 4 24.20 -13.83 20.85
C THR A 4 22.99 -14.36 20.09
N VAL A 5 22.24 -15.31 20.67
CA VAL A 5 20.99 -15.89 20.13
C VAL A 5 19.77 -15.47 20.98
N LEU A 6 19.88 -14.39 21.78
CA LEU A 6 18.73 -13.77 22.43
C LEU A 6 17.80 -13.12 21.37
N MET A 7 16.99 -13.97 20.76
CA MET A 7 15.66 -13.69 20.23
C MET A 7 15.64 -12.77 19.00
N ALA A 8 15.58 -13.35 17.80
CA ALA A 8 15.34 -12.65 16.52
C ALA A 8 13.97 -11.92 16.47
N GLY A 9 13.71 -11.00 17.39
CA GLY A 9 12.46 -10.27 17.61
C GLY A 9 11.25 -11.12 18.07
N ARG A 10 11.45 -12.40 18.41
CA ARG A 10 10.36 -13.35 18.76
C ARG A 10 9.96 -13.37 20.24
N ILE A 11 10.63 -12.59 21.08
CA ILE A 11 10.26 -12.38 22.48
C ILE A 11 10.13 -10.88 22.68
N ASP A 12 9.19 -10.44 23.52
CA ASP A 12 8.97 -9.04 23.85
C ASP A 12 9.70 -8.74 25.17
N PRO A 13 10.90 -8.13 25.12
CA PRO A 13 11.70 -7.87 26.30
C PRO A 13 11.15 -6.70 27.13
N PHE A 14 10.22 -5.92 26.59
CA PHE A 14 9.66 -4.73 27.23
C PHE A 14 8.24 -4.95 27.78
N GLN A 15 7.68 -6.15 27.59
CA GLN A 15 6.34 -6.53 28.08
C GLN A 15 5.25 -5.55 27.66
N VAL A 16 5.33 -5.05 26.42
CA VAL A 16 4.35 -4.14 25.83
C VAL A 16 3.14 -4.92 25.32
N LEU A 17 3.34 -6.18 24.90
CA LEU A 17 2.25 -7.08 24.54
C LEU A 17 1.39 -7.43 25.77
N PRO A 18 0.11 -7.79 25.58
CA PRO A 18 -0.75 -8.22 26.68
C PRO A 18 -0.08 -9.30 27.54
N ALA A 19 -0.20 -9.21 28.86
CA ALA A 19 0.57 -10.01 29.83
C ALA A 19 0.44 -11.54 29.67
N GLU A 20 -0.62 -12.02 28.99
CA GLU A 20 -0.89 -13.44 28.71
C GLU A 20 -0.44 -13.86 27.29
N SER A 21 0.33 -13.03 26.59
CA SER A 21 0.76 -13.31 25.21
C SER A 21 1.70 -14.50 25.13
N THR A 22 1.37 -15.45 24.26
CA THR A 22 2.21 -16.64 24.05
C THR A 22 3.40 -16.33 23.14
N PRO A 23 4.49 -17.14 23.16
CA PRO A 23 5.60 -16.97 22.21
C PRO A 23 5.16 -16.96 20.73
N ARG A 24 4.07 -17.64 20.40
CA ARG A 24 3.50 -17.61 19.04
C ARG A 24 2.86 -16.26 18.71
N VAL A 25 2.15 -15.64 19.66
CA VAL A 25 1.64 -14.26 19.51
C VAL A 25 2.79 -13.28 19.25
N HIS A 26 3.91 -13.43 19.98
CA HIS A 26 5.08 -12.59 19.77
C HIS A 26 5.67 -12.79 18.37
N SER A 27 5.77 -14.04 17.90
CA SER A 27 6.22 -14.35 16.54
C SER A 27 5.31 -13.76 15.46
N LEU A 28 3.99 -13.76 15.66
CA LEU A 28 3.03 -13.17 14.72
C LEU A 28 3.10 -11.64 14.72
N MET A 29 3.25 -11.02 15.89
CA MET A 29 3.47 -9.57 15.99
C MET A 29 4.81 -9.14 15.39
N HIS A 30 5.84 -9.97 15.55
CA HIS A 30 7.11 -9.79 14.87
C HIS A 30 6.94 -9.87 13.35
N HIS A 31 6.27 -10.92 12.85
CA HIS A 31 5.96 -11.09 11.42
C HIS A 31 5.16 -9.93 10.86
N TRP A 32 4.18 -9.43 11.62
CA TRP A 32 3.50 -8.19 11.29
C TRP A 32 4.52 -7.07 11.11
N ASN A 33 5.31 -6.76 12.14
CA ASN A 33 6.23 -5.62 12.14
C ASN A 33 7.35 -5.70 11.08
N THR A 34 7.84 -6.91 10.77
CA THR A 34 8.98 -7.09 9.86
C THR A 34 8.61 -7.38 8.41
N THR A 35 7.36 -7.79 8.15
CA THR A 35 6.99 -8.30 6.82
C THR A 35 5.74 -7.61 6.29
N LEU A 36 4.71 -7.45 7.11
CA LEU A 36 3.43 -6.86 6.69
C LEU A 36 3.41 -5.33 6.85
N ALA A 37 3.83 -4.87 8.03
CA ALA A 37 4.12 -3.48 8.34
C ALA A 37 5.15 -2.87 7.38
N LEU A 38 6.03 -3.72 6.85
CA LEU A 38 7.09 -3.32 5.96
C LEU A 38 6.76 -3.41 4.48
N PHE A 39 5.52 -3.65 4.03
CA PHE A 39 5.18 -3.60 2.59
C PHE A 39 5.56 -2.23 2.00
N PRO A 40 6.72 -2.12 1.33
CA PRO A 40 7.20 -0.88 0.78
C PRO A 40 6.83 -0.98 -0.69
N THR A 41 5.55 -0.82 -1.02
CA THR A 41 5.28 -0.37 -2.39
C THR A 41 5.98 0.97 -2.47
N GLN A 42 6.95 1.17 -3.37
CA GLN A 42 7.74 2.42 -3.44
C GLN A 42 6.89 3.67 -3.79
N ILE A 43 5.57 3.53 -3.85
CA ILE A 43 4.60 4.62 -3.91
C ILE A 43 4.20 5.09 -2.47
N HIS A 44 4.43 4.28 -1.41
CA HIS A 44 3.85 4.47 -0.07
C HIS A 44 4.71 3.91 1.09
N SER A 45 6.03 4.16 1.09
CA SER A 45 6.97 3.44 1.97
C SER A 45 7.01 3.79 3.48
N GLN A 46 6.03 4.50 4.05
CA GLN A 46 6.23 5.09 5.39
C GLN A 46 5.20 4.74 6.47
N TYR A 47 4.15 3.97 6.18
CA TYR A 47 2.95 4.06 7.03
C TYR A 47 2.52 2.77 7.75
N CYS A 48 2.93 1.59 7.28
CA CYS A 48 2.62 0.36 8.00
C CYS A 48 3.69 0.02 9.06
N THR A 49 4.87 0.65 9.00
CA THR A 49 5.91 0.69 10.06
C THR A 49 5.58 1.68 11.17
N ASN A 50 4.38 2.27 11.15
CA ASN A 50 4.03 3.35 12.07
C ASN A 50 3.89 2.79 13.49
N PRO A 51 4.72 3.25 14.46
CA PRO A 51 4.56 2.88 15.87
C PRO A 51 3.15 3.19 16.41
N LEU A 52 2.41 4.10 15.78
CA LEU A 52 1.00 4.38 16.09
C LEU A 52 0.08 3.18 15.84
N TRP A 53 0.26 2.41 14.75
CA TRP A 53 -0.57 1.22 14.52
C TRP A 53 -0.28 0.17 15.57
N LEU A 54 0.99 -0.10 15.85
CA LEU A 54 1.38 -1.10 16.85
C LEU A 54 0.86 -0.70 18.24
N SER A 55 1.01 0.56 18.62
CA SER A 55 0.47 1.10 19.88
C SER A 55 -1.05 0.96 19.96
N ALA A 56 -1.77 1.38 18.90
CA ALA A 56 -3.22 1.27 18.83
C ALA A 56 -3.69 -0.20 18.86
N ALA A 57 -3.00 -1.09 18.15
CA ALA A 57 -3.30 -2.50 18.12
C ALA A 57 -3.11 -3.13 19.49
N ILE A 58 -2.01 -2.85 20.19
CA ILE A 58 -1.77 -3.35 21.54
C ILE A 58 -2.81 -2.83 22.54
N ALA A 59 -3.21 -1.57 22.41
CA ALA A 59 -4.20 -0.95 23.30
C ALA A 59 -5.64 -1.40 23.04
N ASN A 60 -5.95 -1.94 21.86
CA ASN A 60 -7.31 -2.29 21.46
C ASN A 60 -7.45 -3.78 21.10
N PRO A 61 -8.23 -4.57 21.85
CA PRO A 61 -8.40 -6.00 21.60
C PRO A 61 -8.89 -6.34 20.18
N THR A 62 -9.77 -5.54 19.59
CA THR A 62 -10.30 -5.78 18.24
C THR A 62 -9.19 -5.65 17.20
N LEU A 63 -8.43 -4.56 17.25
CA LEU A 63 -7.34 -4.29 16.34
C LEU A 63 -6.17 -5.26 16.55
N PHE A 64 -5.89 -5.64 17.80
CA PHE A 64 -4.90 -6.66 18.14
C PHE A 64 -5.21 -8.00 17.48
N ASN A 65 -6.42 -8.54 17.69
CA ASN A 65 -6.80 -9.84 17.15
C ASN A 65 -6.84 -9.83 15.63
N THR A 66 -7.32 -8.73 15.03
CA THR A 66 -7.29 -8.55 13.58
C THR A 66 -5.86 -8.58 13.04
N THR A 67 -4.93 -7.90 13.71
CA THR A 67 -3.50 -7.90 13.36
C THR A 67 -2.92 -9.32 13.42
N LEU A 68 -3.23 -10.10 14.46
CA LEU A 68 -2.81 -11.49 14.57
C LEU A 68 -3.39 -12.38 13.47
N TYR A 69 -4.67 -12.18 13.12
CA TYR A 69 -5.30 -12.90 12.02
C TYR A 69 -4.58 -12.62 10.69
N VAL A 70 -4.31 -11.35 10.37
CA VAL A 70 -3.62 -10.98 9.14
C VAL A 70 -2.20 -11.55 9.10
N ALA A 71 -1.48 -11.52 10.23
CA ALA A 71 -0.17 -12.16 10.33
C ALA A 71 -0.26 -13.68 10.06
N ALA A 72 -1.23 -14.36 10.67
CA ALA A 72 -1.38 -15.81 10.55
C ALA A 72 -1.84 -16.26 9.15
N ILE A 73 -2.77 -15.53 8.51
CA ILE A 73 -3.23 -15.84 7.14
C ILE A 73 -2.16 -15.53 6.10
N HIS A 74 -1.35 -14.48 6.31
CA HIS A 74 -0.20 -14.21 5.47
C HIS A 74 0.87 -15.30 5.60
N ASP A 75 1.19 -15.72 6.83
CA ASP A 75 2.09 -16.85 7.09
C ASP A 75 1.60 -18.14 6.40
N ALA A 76 0.30 -18.45 6.48
CA ALA A 76 -0.31 -19.57 5.75
C ALA A 76 -0.09 -19.46 4.23
N GLY A 77 -0.31 -18.27 3.65
CA GLY A 77 -0.12 -18.01 2.23
C GLY A 77 1.32 -18.20 1.77
N LEU A 78 2.32 -17.78 2.56
CA LEU A 78 3.74 -18.01 2.26
C LEU A 78 4.09 -19.50 2.18
N HIS A 79 3.33 -20.36 2.87
CA HIS A 79 3.47 -21.81 2.83
C HIS A 79 2.52 -22.48 1.81
N GLY A 80 1.91 -21.70 0.91
CA GLY A 80 1.01 -22.22 -0.14
C GLY A 80 -0.35 -22.70 0.37
N CYS A 81 -0.71 -22.36 1.61
CA CYS A 81 -2.00 -22.72 2.20
C CYS A 81 -3.00 -21.57 2.07
N ARG A 82 -4.25 -21.88 1.72
CA ARG A 82 -5.34 -20.88 1.69
C ARG A 82 -5.69 -20.37 3.08
N ASP A 83 -5.66 -21.27 4.06
CA ASP A 83 -5.82 -21.01 5.48
C ASP A 83 -5.18 -22.16 6.30
N THR A 84 -5.04 -21.93 7.60
CA THR A 84 -4.60 -22.90 8.60
C THR A 84 -5.56 -22.90 9.78
N VAL A 85 -5.50 -23.95 10.61
CA VAL A 85 -6.24 -24.00 11.89
C VAL A 85 -5.94 -22.75 12.74
N GLU A 86 -4.69 -22.29 12.72
CA GLU A 86 -4.28 -21.08 13.44
C GLU A 86 -4.89 -19.81 12.84
N SER A 87 -4.84 -19.62 11.51
CA SER A 87 -5.45 -18.43 10.90
C SER A 87 -6.95 -18.39 11.12
N LEU A 88 -7.62 -19.54 11.08
CA LEU A 88 -9.05 -19.66 11.36
C LEU A 88 -9.38 -19.38 12.83
N PHE A 89 -8.52 -19.82 13.76
CA PHE A 89 -8.65 -19.51 15.18
C PHE A 89 -8.60 -17.99 15.42
N TYR A 90 -7.59 -17.29 14.90
CA TYR A 90 -7.50 -15.84 15.07
C TYR A 90 -8.61 -15.09 14.34
N LYS A 91 -9.09 -15.60 13.20
CA LYS A 91 -10.27 -15.05 12.53
C LYS A 91 -11.51 -15.14 13.41
N ALA A 92 -11.79 -16.32 13.97
CA ALA A 92 -12.93 -16.53 14.85
C ALA A 92 -12.85 -15.63 16.10
N GLN A 93 -11.66 -15.50 16.69
CA GLN A 93 -11.42 -14.63 17.83
C GLN A 93 -11.62 -13.15 17.47
N THR A 94 -11.15 -12.73 16.30
CA THR A 94 -11.37 -11.38 15.77
C THR A 94 -12.85 -11.07 15.64
N ILE A 95 -13.62 -11.97 15.03
CA ILE A 95 -15.08 -11.81 14.87
C ILE A 95 -15.78 -11.72 16.23
N ARG A 96 -15.37 -12.55 17.21
CA ARG A 96 -15.93 -12.53 18.57
C ARG A 96 -15.72 -11.17 19.25
N VAL A 97 -14.47 -10.69 19.28
CA VAL A 97 -14.11 -9.43 19.94
C VAL A 97 -14.69 -8.22 19.21
N LEU A 98 -14.73 -8.25 17.87
CA LEU A 98 -15.39 -7.22 17.07
C LEU A 98 -16.88 -7.12 17.39
N ASN A 99 -17.58 -8.26 17.48
CA ASN A 99 -19.00 -8.26 17.85
C ASN A 99 -19.25 -7.72 19.27
N GLU A 100 -18.31 -7.92 20.20
CA GLU A 100 -18.37 -7.31 21.53
C GLU A 100 -18.19 -5.79 21.47
N ALA A 101 -17.21 -5.30 20.70
CA ALA A 101 -16.99 -3.86 20.50
C ALA A 101 -18.20 -3.18 19.83
N LEU A 102 -18.84 -3.83 18.85
CA LEU A 102 -20.01 -3.30 18.15
C LEU A 102 -21.25 -3.16 19.04
N ARG A 103 -21.32 -3.85 20.19
CA ARG A 103 -22.43 -3.70 21.15
C ARG A 103 -22.33 -2.42 21.99
N ASN A 104 -21.14 -1.83 22.09
CA ASN A 104 -20.93 -0.58 22.80
C ASN A 104 -20.88 0.56 21.77
N PRO A 105 -21.84 1.51 21.75
CA PRO A 105 -21.89 2.58 20.76
C PRO A 105 -20.61 3.41 20.66
N ALA A 106 -19.89 3.64 21.78
CA ALA A 106 -18.65 4.40 21.77
C ALA A 106 -17.49 3.62 21.14
N GLN A 107 -17.44 2.30 21.34
CA GLN A 107 -16.40 1.45 20.74
C GLN A 107 -16.72 1.07 19.30
N ALA A 108 -18.01 0.94 18.96
CA ALA A 108 -18.48 0.57 17.64
C ALA A 108 -17.99 1.53 16.55
N VAL A 109 -17.78 2.81 16.90
CA VAL A 109 -17.31 3.84 15.97
C VAL A 109 -15.90 4.36 16.29
N SER A 110 -15.13 3.65 17.13
CA SER A 110 -13.75 4.06 17.45
C SER A 110 -12.80 3.89 16.26
N ASP A 111 -11.70 4.63 16.26
CA ASP A 111 -10.66 4.54 15.21
C ASP A 111 -10.16 3.10 15.05
N GLU A 112 -9.94 2.40 16.15
CA GLU A 112 -9.40 1.05 16.16
C GLU A 112 -10.40 0.02 15.64
N THR A 113 -11.68 0.16 16.00
CA THR A 113 -12.74 -0.75 15.52
C THR A 113 -12.97 -0.56 14.02
N LEU A 114 -13.01 0.69 13.53
CA LEU A 114 -13.09 0.90 12.08
C LEU A 114 -11.81 0.45 11.36
N SER A 115 -10.63 0.66 11.94
CA SER A 115 -9.36 0.18 11.38
C SER A 115 -9.31 -1.33 11.30
N ALA A 116 -9.86 -2.03 12.30
CA ALA A 116 -9.97 -3.48 12.30
C ALA A 116 -10.90 -3.98 11.17
N VAL A 117 -12.08 -3.38 11.01
CA VAL A 117 -13.00 -3.75 9.92
C VAL A 117 -12.39 -3.43 8.55
N LEU A 118 -11.71 -2.29 8.40
CA LEU A 118 -10.99 -1.96 7.18
C LEU A 118 -9.87 -2.96 6.88
N LEU A 119 -9.07 -3.34 7.87
CA LEU A 119 -8.01 -4.33 7.71
C LEU A 119 -8.59 -5.72 7.36
N LEU A 120 -9.73 -6.10 7.94
CA LEU A 120 -10.45 -7.31 7.55
C LEU A 120 -10.87 -7.26 6.08
N THR A 121 -11.54 -6.18 5.66
CA THR A 121 -11.92 -5.96 4.24
C THR A 121 -10.71 -6.05 3.33
N HIS A 122 -9.61 -5.40 3.71
CA HIS A 122 -8.37 -5.37 2.94
C HIS A 122 -7.81 -6.78 2.72
N ILE A 123 -7.65 -7.55 3.80
CA ILE A 123 -7.06 -8.90 3.69
C ILE A 123 -7.97 -9.87 2.94
N VAL A 124 -9.30 -9.81 3.14
CA VAL A 124 -10.23 -10.68 2.41
C VAL A 124 -10.30 -10.35 0.92
N SER A 125 -10.05 -9.08 0.57
CA SER A 125 -9.90 -8.65 -0.83
C SER A 125 -8.63 -9.24 -1.45
N ILE A 126 -7.50 -9.20 -0.74
CA ILE A 126 -6.21 -9.75 -1.22
C ILE A 126 -6.28 -11.26 -1.43
N ILE A 127 -6.85 -12.00 -0.48
CA ILE A 127 -6.92 -13.47 -0.55
C ILE A 127 -8.08 -13.98 -1.43
N GLY A 128 -8.88 -13.07 -2.00
CA GLY A 128 -9.96 -13.39 -2.95
C GLY A 128 -11.17 -14.10 -2.32
N LYS A 129 -11.75 -13.53 -1.25
CA LYS A 129 -13.01 -14.00 -0.63
C LYS A 129 -14.16 -13.01 -0.86
N PRO A 130 -14.76 -12.99 -2.07
CA PRO A 130 -15.71 -11.95 -2.46
C PRO A 130 -16.96 -11.89 -1.58
N GLU A 131 -17.45 -13.02 -1.06
CA GLU A 131 -18.60 -13.03 -0.13
C GLU A 131 -18.31 -12.29 1.19
N GLU A 132 -17.06 -12.31 1.64
CA GLU A 132 -16.63 -11.63 2.86
C GLU A 132 -16.36 -10.14 2.61
N VAL A 133 -15.81 -9.81 1.44
CA VAL A 133 -15.53 -8.42 1.02
C VAL A 133 -16.79 -7.57 1.09
N GLU A 134 -17.88 -8.01 0.45
CA GLU A 134 -19.13 -7.24 0.40
C GLU A 134 -19.74 -7.07 1.79
N THR A 135 -19.68 -8.10 2.62
CA THR A 135 -20.16 -8.06 4.00
C THR A 135 -19.38 -7.04 4.84
N HIS A 136 -18.05 -7.04 4.74
CA HIS A 136 -17.20 -6.13 5.50
C HIS A 136 -17.27 -4.68 4.99
N LEU A 137 -17.35 -4.47 3.67
CA LEU A 137 -17.56 -3.14 3.08
C LEU A 137 -18.87 -2.51 3.53
N ASN A 138 -19.96 -3.27 3.51
CA ASN A 138 -21.26 -2.78 3.97
C ASN A 138 -21.28 -2.44 5.47
N GLY A 139 -20.60 -3.26 6.29
CA GLY A 139 -20.39 -2.95 7.70
C GLY A 139 -19.59 -1.66 7.89
N LEU A 140 -18.46 -1.52 7.18
CA LEU A 140 -17.58 -0.37 7.26
C LEU A 140 -18.30 0.93 6.86
N ARG A 141 -19.08 0.91 5.76
CA ARG A 141 -19.88 2.07 5.32
C ARG A 141 -20.84 2.54 6.41
N LYS A 142 -21.60 1.62 7.00
CA LYS A 142 -22.53 1.95 8.10
C LYS A 142 -21.81 2.54 9.31
N MET A 143 -20.65 1.99 9.68
CA MET A 143 -19.87 2.51 10.80
C MET A 143 -19.36 3.92 10.54
N ILE A 144 -18.88 4.20 9.31
CA ILE A 144 -18.44 5.53 8.87
C ILE A 144 -19.60 6.53 8.95
N ASP A 145 -20.77 6.15 8.45
CA ASP A 145 -21.96 7.00 8.45
C ASP A 145 -22.41 7.33 9.88
N LEU A 146 -22.46 6.33 10.76
CA LEU A 146 -22.80 6.50 12.18
C LEU A 146 -21.80 7.40 12.93
N ARG A 147 -20.53 7.40 12.51
CA ARG A 147 -19.48 8.26 13.08
C ARG A 147 -19.60 9.72 12.64
N GLY A 148 -20.35 10.00 11.57
CA GLY A 148 -20.43 11.33 10.95
C GLY A 148 -19.43 11.55 9.81
N GLY A 149 -18.93 10.45 9.22
CA GLY A 149 -18.08 10.48 8.02
C GLY A 149 -16.58 10.30 8.30
N ILE A 150 -15.83 10.07 7.22
CA ILE A 150 -14.38 9.73 7.24
C ILE A 150 -13.51 10.86 7.80
N GLN A 151 -13.96 12.12 7.70
CA GLN A 151 -13.20 13.29 8.14
C GLN A 151 -13.04 13.40 9.67
N THR A 152 -13.71 12.52 10.43
CA THR A 152 -13.69 12.50 11.90
C THR A 152 -12.63 11.55 12.49
N PHE A 153 -11.78 10.96 11.66
CA PHE A 153 -10.72 10.04 12.09
C PHE A 153 -9.49 10.75 12.64
N SER A 154 -9.04 10.36 13.84
CA SER A 154 -7.85 10.94 14.47
C SER A 154 -6.53 10.40 13.89
N VAL A 155 -6.58 9.21 13.25
CA VAL A 155 -5.41 8.50 12.68
C VAL A 155 -5.37 8.65 11.15
N ALA A 156 -5.48 9.89 10.67
CA ALA A 156 -5.80 10.18 9.27
C ALA A 156 -4.88 9.51 8.24
N GLY A 157 -3.56 9.44 8.45
CA GLY A 157 -2.64 8.95 7.42
C GLY A 157 -2.76 7.45 7.08
N VAL A 158 -2.63 6.59 8.10
CA VAL A 158 -2.54 5.12 7.90
C VAL A 158 -3.91 4.55 7.48
N PHE A 159 -4.97 5.01 8.15
CA PHE A 159 -6.34 4.57 7.85
C PHE A 159 -6.76 4.98 6.44
N LEU A 160 -6.56 6.26 6.04
CA LEU A 160 -6.95 6.72 4.71
C LEU A 160 -6.18 6.03 3.59
N HIS A 161 -4.91 5.73 3.79
CA HIS A 161 -4.13 4.97 2.81
C HIS A 161 -4.63 3.52 2.67
N MET A 162 -4.87 2.83 3.79
CA MET A 162 -5.44 1.50 3.77
C MET A 162 -6.84 1.50 3.12
N LEU A 163 -7.62 2.56 3.35
CA LEU A 163 -8.91 2.75 2.70
C LEU A 163 -8.77 2.96 1.19
N CYS A 164 -7.81 3.79 0.77
CA CYS A 164 -7.53 4.06 -0.64
C CYS A 164 -7.09 2.78 -1.39
N THR A 165 -6.15 2.03 -0.82
CA THR A 165 -5.66 0.77 -1.41
C THR A 165 -6.75 -0.31 -1.40
N THR A 166 -7.56 -0.39 -0.35
CA THR A 166 -8.73 -1.27 -0.31
C THR A 166 -9.73 -0.90 -1.41
N ASN A 167 -10.08 0.38 -1.56
CA ASN A 167 -10.97 0.85 -2.62
C ASN A 167 -10.45 0.48 -4.03
N HIS A 168 -9.14 0.61 -4.27
CA HIS A 168 -8.54 0.19 -5.54
C HIS A 168 -8.69 -1.31 -5.76
N LEU A 169 -8.35 -2.12 -4.75
CA LEU A 169 -8.49 -3.58 -4.83
C LEU A 169 -9.95 -4.00 -5.09
N THR A 170 -10.90 -3.44 -4.35
CA THR A 170 -12.32 -3.78 -4.49
C THR A 170 -12.91 -3.29 -5.81
N ALA A 171 -12.46 -2.15 -6.34
CA ALA A 171 -12.87 -1.66 -7.65
C ALA A 171 -12.38 -2.59 -8.78
N VAL A 172 -11.14 -3.07 -8.68
CA VAL A 172 -10.57 -4.05 -9.63
C VAL A 172 -11.29 -5.40 -9.56
N ILE A 173 -11.64 -5.84 -8.35
CA ILE A 173 -12.20 -7.19 -8.12
C ILE A 173 -13.73 -7.22 -8.34
N SER A 174 -14.45 -6.11 -8.12
CA SER A 174 -15.92 -6.17 -8.01
C SER A 174 -16.71 -5.02 -8.66
N GLU A 175 -16.12 -4.12 -9.45
CA GLU A 175 -16.81 -2.92 -10.01
C GLU A 175 -17.54 -2.06 -8.94
N SER A 176 -17.27 -2.28 -7.66
CA SER A 176 -17.99 -1.67 -6.55
C SER A 176 -17.67 -0.19 -6.40
N GLN A 177 -18.66 0.60 -6.00
CA GLN A 177 -18.53 2.04 -5.81
C GLN A 177 -17.61 2.36 -4.61
N ALA A 178 -16.53 3.11 -4.86
CA ALA A 178 -15.51 3.44 -3.86
C ALA A 178 -16.09 4.15 -2.62
N LEU A 179 -15.52 3.87 -1.44
CA LEU A 179 -15.80 4.63 -0.21
C LEU A 179 -15.09 5.98 -0.29
N GLN A 180 -15.84 7.06 -0.56
CA GLN A 180 -15.27 8.40 -0.70
C GLN A 180 -15.34 9.17 0.63
N PRO A 181 -14.28 9.89 1.04
CA PRO A 181 -14.41 10.94 2.03
C PRO A 181 -15.37 12.00 1.51
N ALA A 182 -16.20 12.59 2.39
CA ALA A 182 -17.01 13.75 2.03
C ALA A 182 -16.06 14.86 1.54
N SER A 183 -16.21 15.26 0.29
CA SER A 183 -15.40 16.32 -0.33
C SER A 183 -15.61 17.64 0.42
N PRO A 184 -14.57 18.29 0.97
CA PRO A 184 -14.60 19.75 0.99
C PRO A 184 -14.62 20.25 -0.47
N PRO A 185 -15.12 21.47 -0.77
CA PRO A 185 -14.97 22.04 -2.10
C PRO A 185 -13.48 22.07 -2.40
N TYR A 186 -13.02 21.16 -3.25
CA TYR A 186 -11.64 21.11 -3.69
C TYR A 186 -11.45 22.33 -4.57
N THR A 187 -10.91 23.42 -4.02
CA THR A 187 -10.24 24.43 -4.83
C THR A 187 -8.98 23.76 -5.35
N PRO A 188 -8.84 23.56 -6.68
CA PRO A 188 -7.58 23.08 -7.23
C PRO A 188 -6.46 23.96 -6.67
N CYS A 189 -5.46 23.36 -6.04
CA CYS A 189 -4.24 24.09 -5.77
C CYS A 189 -3.76 24.58 -7.13
N SER A 190 -3.72 25.89 -7.34
CA SER A 190 -3.10 26.48 -8.52
C SER A 190 -1.71 25.90 -8.56
N ILE A 191 -1.49 25.00 -9.51
CA ILE A 191 -0.15 24.53 -9.82
C ILE A 191 0.57 25.80 -10.24
N ASP A 192 1.39 26.36 -9.35
CA ASP A 192 2.39 27.30 -9.77
C ASP A 192 3.14 26.59 -10.89
N PRO A 193 3.21 27.16 -12.11
CA PRO A 193 4.11 26.66 -13.12
C PRO A 193 5.53 27.01 -12.64
N SER A 194 6.01 26.27 -11.64
CA SER A 194 7.44 26.13 -11.42
C SER A 194 8.03 25.75 -12.76
N PRO A 195 9.11 26.42 -13.20
CA PRO A 195 9.56 26.38 -14.58
C PRO A 195 9.76 24.92 -14.97
N SER A 196 8.84 24.46 -15.83
CA SER A 196 8.85 23.14 -16.41
C SER A 196 10.17 22.99 -17.15
N GLY A 197 11.17 22.42 -16.48
CA GLY A 197 12.19 21.68 -17.20
C GLY A 197 11.42 20.66 -18.02
N VAL A 198 11.46 20.83 -19.34
CA VAL A 198 10.85 19.89 -20.28
C VAL A 198 11.57 18.56 -20.05
N LEU A 199 11.05 17.75 -19.15
CA LEU A 199 11.56 16.41 -18.94
C LEU A 199 11.15 15.64 -20.19
N HIS A 200 12.14 15.18 -20.94
CA HIS A 200 11.93 14.58 -22.24
C HIS A 200 11.06 13.32 -22.10
N GLU A 201 9.82 13.41 -22.58
CA GLU A 201 8.87 12.32 -22.61
C GLU A 201 9.29 11.28 -23.65
N SER A 202 9.65 10.07 -23.21
CA SER A 202 10.07 9.00 -24.13
C SER A 202 8.92 8.03 -24.41
N PRO A 203 8.41 7.98 -25.66
CA PRO A 203 7.37 7.02 -26.05
C PRO A 203 7.87 5.58 -26.04
N LEU A 204 9.20 5.35 -26.06
CA LEU A 204 9.79 4.01 -26.03
C LEU A 204 9.61 3.34 -24.67
N LEU A 205 9.60 4.11 -23.58
CA LEU A 205 9.38 3.58 -22.23
C LEU A 205 7.96 3.01 -22.08
N LYS A 206 6.96 3.70 -22.64
CA LYS A 206 5.58 3.21 -22.71
C LYS A 206 5.48 1.94 -23.55
N ALA A 207 6.08 1.94 -24.73
CA ALA A 207 6.06 0.79 -25.63
C ALA A 207 6.70 -0.46 -24.98
N PHE A 208 7.81 -0.27 -24.27
CA PHE A 208 8.47 -1.33 -23.52
C PHE A 208 7.62 -1.86 -22.36
N ALA A 209 6.92 -0.99 -21.63
CA ALA A 209 6.00 -1.42 -20.58
C ALA A 209 4.91 -2.34 -21.14
N VAL A 210 4.31 -1.95 -22.27
CA VAL A 210 3.28 -2.75 -22.95
C VAL A 210 3.86 -4.08 -23.45
N SER A 211 5.06 -4.08 -24.06
CA SER A 211 5.69 -5.32 -24.53
C SER A 211 6.13 -6.24 -23.39
N SER A 212 6.39 -5.69 -22.20
CA SER A 212 6.67 -6.43 -20.96
C SER A 212 5.40 -7.00 -20.30
N GLY A 213 4.23 -6.82 -20.91
CA GLY A 213 2.95 -7.39 -20.48
C GLY A 213 2.06 -6.46 -19.66
N PHE A 214 2.44 -5.18 -19.49
CA PHE A 214 1.54 -4.21 -18.85
C PHE A 214 0.39 -3.83 -19.77
N HIS A 215 -0.81 -3.71 -19.21
CA HIS A 215 -1.95 -3.20 -19.97
C HIS A 215 -1.77 -1.71 -20.30
N SER A 216 -2.08 -1.31 -21.53
CA SER A 216 -1.86 0.07 -22.03
C SER A 216 -2.47 1.14 -21.12
N THR A 217 -3.70 0.93 -20.64
CA THR A 217 -4.37 1.84 -19.70
C THR A 217 -3.57 2.05 -18.41
N VAL A 218 -2.95 0.99 -17.86
CA VAL A 218 -2.13 1.08 -16.65
C VAL A 218 -0.83 1.82 -16.94
N VAL A 219 -0.23 1.55 -18.09
CA VAL A 219 0.97 2.27 -18.56
C VAL A 219 0.69 3.76 -18.70
N ASP A 220 -0.44 4.14 -19.29
CA ASP A 220 -0.83 5.54 -19.44
C ASP A 220 -1.06 6.21 -18.08
N ILE A 221 -1.81 5.58 -17.18
CA ILE A 221 -2.02 6.12 -15.82
C ILE A 221 -0.69 6.31 -15.09
N LEU A 222 0.18 5.29 -15.06
CA LEU A 222 1.47 5.37 -14.38
C LEU A 222 2.41 6.40 -15.02
N TYR A 223 2.31 6.59 -16.33
CA TYR A 223 3.09 7.59 -17.03
C TYR A 223 2.62 9.01 -16.71
N GLU A 224 1.31 9.26 -16.75
CA GLU A 224 0.71 10.55 -16.36
C GLU A 224 1.04 10.89 -14.89
N MET A 225 1.07 9.87 -14.02
CA MET A 225 1.48 10.00 -12.63
C MET A 225 3.00 10.11 -12.43
N ARG A 226 3.80 10.07 -13.50
CA ARG A 226 5.27 10.11 -13.49
C ARG A 226 5.92 8.98 -12.67
N CYS A 227 5.25 7.84 -12.56
CA CYS A 227 5.71 6.65 -11.83
C CYS A 227 6.18 5.52 -12.75
N LEU A 228 6.10 5.66 -14.08
CA LEU A 228 6.37 4.54 -15.00
C LEU A 228 7.80 3.99 -14.88
N HIS A 229 8.82 4.86 -14.87
CA HIS A 229 10.22 4.44 -14.75
C HIS A 229 10.52 3.63 -13.47
N PRO A 230 10.24 4.14 -12.25
CA PRO A 230 10.54 3.39 -11.02
C PRO A 230 9.74 2.08 -10.92
N VAL A 231 8.53 2.02 -11.47
CA VAL A 231 7.74 0.77 -11.52
C VAL A 231 8.40 -0.25 -12.44
N LEU A 232 8.82 0.15 -13.65
CA LEU A 232 9.52 -0.76 -14.58
C LEU A 232 10.88 -1.20 -14.05
N ASP A 233 11.62 -0.32 -13.38
CA ASP A 233 12.91 -0.64 -12.76
C ASP A 233 12.75 -1.72 -11.67
N ALA A 234 11.78 -1.53 -10.77
CA ALA A 234 11.47 -2.51 -9.73
C ALA A 234 10.93 -3.83 -10.29
N PHE A 235 10.11 -3.78 -11.33
CA PHE A 235 9.50 -4.96 -11.94
C PHE A 235 10.51 -5.79 -12.73
N THR A 236 11.35 -5.15 -13.55
CA THR A 236 12.39 -5.83 -14.33
C THR A 236 13.51 -6.39 -13.44
N SER A 237 13.86 -5.70 -12.35
CA SER A 237 14.89 -6.20 -11.43
C SER A 237 14.44 -7.39 -10.57
N LYS A 238 13.14 -7.47 -10.22
CA LYS A 238 12.64 -8.49 -9.27
C LYS A 238 11.80 -9.60 -9.89
N LEU A 239 11.00 -9.27 -10.90
CA LEU A 239 9.95 -10.17 -11.41
C LEU A 239 10.24 -10.66 -12.83
N LEU A 240 10.88 -9.83 -13.66
CA LEU A 240 11.34 -10.20 -15.01
C LEU A 240 12.85 -9.98 -15.19
N PRO A 241 13.71 -10.69 -14.43
CA PRO A 241 15.16 -10.47 -14.47
C PRO A 241 15.77 -10.70 -15.86
N HIS A 242 15.13 -11.51 -16.71
CA HIS A 242 15.54 -11.72 -18.10
C HIS A 242 15.32 -10.47 -18.99
N ALA A 243 14.39 -9.58 -18.64
CA ALA A 243 14.12 -8.34 -19.36
C ALA A 243 14.96 -7.16 -18.85
N ARG A 244 15.78 -7.37 -17.80
CA ARG A 244 16.55 -6.32 -17.14
C ARG A 244 17.57 -5.67 -18.06
N GLN A 245 18.36 -6.48 -18.76
CA GLN A 245 19.38 -5.96 -19.68
C GLN A 245 18.73 -5.09 -20.77
N THR A 246 17.64 -5.56 -21.37
CA THR A 246 16.89 -4.81 -22.39
C THR A 246 16.33 -3.48 -21.86
N PHE A 247 15.91 -3.44 -20.59
CA PHE A 247 15.47 -2.21 -19.95
C PHE A 247 16.62 -1.23 -19.74
N GLU A 248 17.79 -1.70 -19.30
CA GLU A 248 18.99 -0.87 -19.13
C GLU A 248 19.47 -0.29 -20.47
N ASP A 249 19.53 -1.11 -21.52
CA ASP A 249 19.88 -0.68 -22.89
C ASP A 249 18.89 0.39 -23.41
N LEU A 250 17.60 0.22 -23.12
CA LEU A 250 16.56 1.19 -23.46
C LEU A 250 16.75 2.52 -22.72
N MET A 251 17.04 2.47 -21.41
CA MET A 251 17.29 3.68 -20.61
C MET A 251 18.51 4.43 -21.11
N GLU A 252 19.59 3.71 -21.46
CA GLU A 252 20.79 4.30 -22.06
C GLU A 252 20.46 4.98 -23.40
N THR A 253 19.64 4.34 -24.23
CA THR A 253 19.17 4.89 -25.51
C THR A 253 18.40 6.20 -25.31
N ILE A 254 17.49 6.24 -24.32
CA ILE A 254 16.71 7.44 -23.97
C ILE A 254 17.62 8.57 -23.49
N GLU A 255 18.60 8.27 -22.64
CA GLU A 255 19.57 9.27 -22.18
C GLU A 255 20.44 9.81 -23.32
N GLN A 256 20.89 8.95 -24.24
CA GLN A 256 21.65 9.35 -25.41
C GLN A 256 20.83 10.28 -26.32
N MET A 257 19.55 9.98 -26.55
CA MET A 257 18.63 10.87 -27.27
C MET A 257 18.47 12.23 -26.57
N GLY A 258 18.32 12.24 -25.24
CA GLY A 258 18.25 13.47 -24.46
C GLY A 258 19.53 14.32 -24.58
N ARG A 259 20.71 13.68 -24.58
CA ARG A 259 22.02 14.35 -24.75
C ARG A 259 22.20 14.92 -26.17
N SER A 260 21.73 14.22 -27.20
CA SER A 260 21.74 14.71 -28.59
C SER A 260 20.84 15.93 -28.79
N CYS A 261 19.63 15.93 -28.23
CA CYS A 261 18.74 17.10 -28.27
C CYS A 261 19.28 18.29 -27.45
N ALA A 262 20.00 18.04 -26.34
CA ALA A 262 20.65 19.10 -25.57
C ALA A 262 21.86 19.72 -26.30
N GLY A 263 22.53 18.96 -27.18
CA GLY A 263 23.66 19.43 -27.99
C GLY A 263 23.27 20.27 -29.21
N GLU A 264 22.03 20.21 -29.68
CA GLU A 264 21.55 21.01 -30.83
C GLU A 264 21.10 22.43 -30.44
N ASN A 265 20.92 22.73 -29.15
CA ASN A 265 20.56 24.08 -28.69
C ASN A 265 21.70 25.10 -28.78
N ASP A 266 22.96 24.67 -28.95
CA ASP A 266 24.10 25.58 -29.20
C ASP A 266 24.47 25.68 -30.70
N ALA A 267 24.04 24.73 -31.54
CA ALA A 267 24.34 24.75 -32.97
C ALA A 267 23.37 25.62 -33.79
N TRP A 268 22.09 25.67 -33.40
CA TRP A 268 21.09 26.48 -34.12
C TRP A 268 21.17 27.99 -33.82
N GLY A 269 21.73 28.39 -32.69
CA GLY A 269 21.95 29.81 -32.34
C GLY A 269 23.18 30.45 -33.01
N ALA A 270 24.06 29.65 -33.60
CA ALA A 270 25.25 30.10 -34.32
C ALA A 270 24.97 30.28 -35.83
N LEU A 271 24.15 29.42 -36.44
CA LEU A 271 23.80 29.50 -37.86
C LEU A 271 22.82 30.63 -38.19
N SER A 272 22.00 31.10 -37.23
CA SER A 272 21.13 32.27 -37.42
C SER A 272 21.87 33.61 -37.40
N ARG A 273 23.14 33.65 -36.94
CA ARG A 273 23.96 34.86 -36.90
C ARG A 273 24.94 35.02 -38.07
N THR A 274 25.02 34.04 -38.97
CA THR A 274 25.87 34.12 -40.18
C THR A 274 25.10 34.51 -41.45
N VAL A 275 23.79 34.78 -41.35
CA VAL A 275 22.94 35.18 -42.49
C VAL A 275 22.49 36.67 -42.38
N GLU A 276 22.91 37.40 -41.34
CA GLU A 276 22.64 38.84 -41.19
C GLU A 276 23.89 39.75 -41.32
N LEU A 277 24.91 39.33 -42.08
CA LEU A 277 25.94 40.22 -42.63
C LEU A 277 26.29 39.85 -44.08
#